data_AF-A0A9P9EF91-F1
#
_entry.id   AF-A0A9P9EF91-F1
#
_cell.length_a   1.000
_cell.length_b   1.000
_cell.length_c   1.000
_cell.angle_alpha   90.00
_cell.angle_beta   90.00
_cell.angle_gamma   90.00
#
_symmetry.space_group_name_H-M   'P 1'
#
loop_
_entity.id
_entity.type
_entity.pdbx_description
1 polymer ?
#
loop_
_entity_poly.entity_id
_entity_poly.type
_entity_poly.pdbx_seq_one_letter_code
_entity_poly.pdbx_strand_id
1 'polypeptide(L)'
;MSLASVPSRTPTFTNCPYPNYTTEHVPWLTIVSPVPVPTFDICPSCYTTSIQHTRYASLFGPAAPKPADTSTRCDFANIWTRIAWAWTLKKNEEGIGMLGYVNLVEDREGLCPNNSTEDLETEIGIHNVKVEVNRVWYCLRSSTSSTASSSSSDPGPLDSFTLCSSCVAHLFTIFPSLSTLSNKTGGIFHPAANGHARPGTCELFLRDPYRDRMLKYIECFVLLAEQTLLFQSQDPRTSPPIAPLLLSLQRHTAIPLCPRSQTVTNQPCYTLSPHVPKWTVCREHHITLLNPLFTQPSPPLVLSQISDQPVMRKEGFSCQIYSERLRGWFEEACESRDLEKLGERIKGRETERRGFWKRIEGLGERLQGEKEEAERLYGTEGLAGAEEAVSRVRGTVGEIEEVLRGWREGWE
;
A
#
# COMPACT_ATOMS: atom_id res chain seq x y z
N MET A 1 6.88 -0.66 -27.51
CA MET A 1 8.00 -1.20 -26.71
C MET A 1 7.57 -1.24 -25.25
N SER A 2 7.24 -2.43 -24.72
CA SER A 2 6.52 -2.58 -23.45
C SER A 2 7.35 -2.17 -22.23
N LEU A 3 6.79 -1.35 -21.33
CA LEU A 3 7.23 -1.16 -19.94
C LEU A 3 7.10 -2.48 -19.16
N ALA A 4 7.92 -3.48 -19.48
CA ALA A 4 7.92 -4.74 -18.77
C ALA A 4 8.45 -4.53 -17.34
N SER A 5 7.57 -4.72 -16.36
CA SER A 5 7.92 -4.74 -14.95
C SER A 5 8.99 -5.80 -14.68
N VAL A 6 10.01 -5.47 -13.88
CA VAL A 6 10.82 -6.48 -13.19
C VAL A 6 9.82 -7.46 -12.53
N PRO A 7 9.92 -8.78 -12.76
CA PRO A 7 8.95 -9.71 -12.20
C PRO A 7 8.98 -9.60 -10.68
N SER A 8 7.86 -9.19 -10.09
CA SER A 8 7.73 -9.12 -8.64
C SER A 8 7.91 -10.53 -8.08
N ARG A 9 8.82 -10.69 -7.13
CA ARG A 9 8.99 -11.96 -6.40
C ARG A 9 7.83 -12.24 -5.44
N THR A 10 6.93 -11.26 -5.27
CA THR A 10 5.65 -11.38 -4.60
C THR A 10 4.56 -11.78 -5.61
N PRO A 11 3.75 -12.82 -5.33
CA PRO A 11 2.68 -13.24 -6.25
C PRO A 11 1.65 -12.13 -6.45
N THR A 12 1.27 -11.89 -7.71
CA THR A 12 0.09 -11.10 -8.03
C THR A 12 -1.15 -11.93 -7.74
N PHE A 13 -1.81 -11.62 -6.63
CA PHE A 13 -3.03 -12.31 -6.28
C PHE A 13 -4.25 -11.58 -6.84
N THR A 14 -5.18 -12.34 -7.41
CA THR A 14 -6.51 -11.83 -7.79
C THR A 14 -7.24 -11.24 -6.59
N ASN A 15 -8.00 -10.17 -6.83
CA ASN A 15 -8.86 -9.57 -5.84
C ASN A 15 -9.87 -10.58 -5.31
N CYS A 16 -10.05 -10.57 -3.99
CA CYS A 16 -10.99 -11.47 -3.33
C CYS A 16 -12.42 -10.98 -3.62
N PRO A 17 -13.38 -11.84 -3.99
CA PRO A 17 -14.78 -11.47 -4.12
C PRO A 17 -15.47 -11.23 -2.77
N TYR A 18 -14.90 -11.73 -1.67
CA TYR A 18 -15.44 -11.58 -0.31
C TYR A 18 -14.42 -10.90 0.63
N PRO A 19 -14.04 -9.63 0.40
CA PRO A 19 -13.09 -8.92 1.25
C PRO A 19 -13.74 -8.39 2.55
N ASN A 20 -15.04 -8.18 2.52
CA ASN A 20 -15.85 -7.68 3.64
C ASN A 20 -16.64 -8.82 4.29
N TYR A 21 -17.07 -8.60 5.52
CA TYR A 21 -17.95 -9.53 6.23
C TYR A 21 -19.28 -9.65 5.50
N THR A 22 -19.69 -10.89 5.25
CA THR A 22 -20.96 -11.23 4.61
C THR A 22 -21.70 -12.29 5.42
N THR A 23 -23.04 -12.19 5.44
CA THR A 23 -23.94 -13.23 5.96
C THR A 23 -24.37 -14.20 4.87
N GLU A 24 -23.94 -13.97 3.63
CA GLU A 24 -24.21 -14.87 2.52
C GLU A 24 -23.63 -16.27 2.78
N HIS A 25 -24.38 -17.28 2.35
CA HIS A 25 -23.96 -18.67 2.46
C HIS A 25 -22.91 -18.99 1.40
N VAL A 26 -21.63 -18.76 1.74
CA VAL A 26 -20.47 -19.09 0.91
C VAL A 26 -19.93 -20.45 1.34
N PRO A 27 -19.56 -21.36 0.41
CA PRO A 27 -18.94 -22.63 0.74
C PRO A 27 -17.46 -22.41 1.13
N TRP A 28 -17.24 -21.88 2.33
CA TRP A 28 -15.93 -21.61 2.89
C TRP A 28 -15.10 -22.90 3.01
N LEU A 29 -13.80 -22.78 2.74
CA LEU A 29 -12.82 -23.81 3.09
C LEU A 29 -12.00 -23.34 4.29
N THR A 30 -11.43 -24.30 5.01
CA THR A 30 -10.57 -24.06 6.17
C THR A 30 -9.38 -25.01 6.18
N ILE A 31 -8.40 -24.73 7.04
CA ILE A 31 -7.24 -25.60 7.24
C ILE A 31 -7.68 -26.76 8.13
N VAL A 32 -7.59 -27.99 7.63
CA VAL A 32 -7.97 -29.22 8.36
C VAL A 32 -6.77 -30.07 8.77
N SER A 33 -5.58 -29.77 8.27
CA SER A 33 -4.37 -30.57 8.46
C SER A 33 -3.10 -29.70 8.35
N PRO A 34 -1.98 -30.04 9.02
CA PRO A 34 -1.84 -31.10 10.03
C PRO A 34 -2.52 -30.77 11.37
N VAL A 35 -2.73 -29.48 11.66
CA VAL A 35 -3.48 -29.00 12.82
C VAL A 35 -4.67 -28.19 12.29
N PRO A 36 -5.92 -28.56 12.62
CA PRO A 36 -7.08 -27.80 12.19
C PRO A 36 -7.06 -26.35 12.69
N VAL A 37 -7.40 -25.41 11.82
CA VAL A 37 -7.55 -23.98 12.16
C VAL A 37 -8.94 -23.52 11.72
N PRO A 38 -10.02 -23.86 12.48
CA PRO A 38 -11.40 -23.64 12.05
C PRO A 38 -11.80 -22.16 11.96
N THR A 39 -10.96 -21.26 12.51
CA THR A 39 -11.10 -19.81 12.42
C THR A 39 -10.51 -19.24 11.14
N PHE A 40 -9.87 -20.07 10.30
CA PHE A 40 -9.34 -19.65 9.01
C PHE A 40 -10.35 -19.94 7.90
N ASP A 41 -10.93 -18.90 7.31
CA ASP A 41 -11.95 -19.01 6.26
C ASP A 41 -11.40 -18.51 4.92
N ILE A 42 -11.34 -19.39 3.91
CA ILE A 42 -10.95 -19.03 2.54
C ILE A 42 -12.10 -19.27 1.57
N CYS A 43 -12.41 -18.27 0.74
CA CYS A 43 -13.45 -18.42 -0.28
C CYS A 43 -12.98 -19.34 -1.43
N PRO A 44 -13.91 -19.97 -2.17
CA PRO A 44 -13.58 -20.85 -3.28
C PRO A 44 -12.69 -20.20 -4.35
N SER A 45 -12.90 -18.92 -4.65
CA SER A 45 -12.12 -18.19 -5.65
C SER A 45 -10.65 -18.03 -5.24
N CYS A 46 -10.41 -17.62 -3.99
CA CYS A 46 -9.05 -17.49 -3.46
C CYS A 46 -8.36 -18.85 -3.34
N TYR A 47 -9.09 -19.89 -2.93
CA TYR A 47 -8.57 -21.27 -2.88
C TYR A 47 -8.16 -21.77 -4.26
N THR A 48 -9.06 -21.68 -5.24
CA THR A 48 -8.81 -22.11 -6.63
C THR A 48 -7.59 -21.41 -7.20
N THR A 49 -7.51 -20.09 -7.04
CA THR A 49 -6.45 -19.28 -7.64
C THR A 49 -5.10 -19.46 -6.92
N SER A 50 -5.10 -19.56 -5.59
CA SER A 50 -3.85 -19.44 -4.80
C SER A 50 -3.35 -20.75 -4.21
N ILE A 51 -4.24 -21.71 -3.95
CA ILE A 51 -3.96 -22.91 -3.15
C ILE A 51 -4.10 -24.21 -3.95
N GLN A 52 -5.17 -24.35 -4.75
CA GLN A 52 -5.59 -25.62 -5.35
C GLN A 52 -4.50 -26.31 -6.17
N HIS A 53 -3.67 -25.53 -6.86
CA HIS A 53 -2.59 -26.03 -7.72
C HIS A 53 -1.24 -26.18 -7.00
N THR A 54 -1.25 -26.22 -5.67
CA THR A 54 -0.04 -26.38 -4.85
C THR A 54 -0.08 -27.68 -4.05
N ARG A 55 1.07 -28.11 -3.52
CA ARG A 55 1.17 -29.28 -2.64
C ARG A 55 0.34 -29.17 -1.34
N TYR A 56 -0.13 -27.98 -1.02
CA TYR A 56 -0.88 -27.69 0.21
C TYR A 56 -2.40 -27.83 0.02
N ALA A 57 -2.89 -28.09 -1.20
CA ALA A 57 -4.32 -28.22 -1.50
C ALA A 57 -5.02 -29.22 -0.59
N SER A 58 -4.40 -30.37 -0.33
CA SER A 58 -4.94 -31.43 0.54
C SER A 58 -4.98 -31.06 2.02
N LEU A 59 -4.41 -29.93 2.43
CA LEU A 59 -4.47 -29.44 3.81
C LEU A 59 -5.75 -28.64 4.08
N PHE A 60 -6.50 -28.31 3.03
CA PHE A 60 -7.76 -27.59 3.13
C PHE A 60 -8.94 -28.55 2.96
N GLY A 61 -10.02 -28.25 3.66
CA GLY A 61 -11.29 -28.95 3.55
C GLY A 61 -12.47 -28.01 3.78
N PRO A 62 -13.70 -28.49 3.62
CA PRO A 62 -14.90 -27.70 3.89
C PRO A 62 -14.89 -27.16 5.33
N ALA A 63 -15.19 -25.87 5.51
CA ALA A 63 -15.40 -25.30 6.83
C ALA A 63 -16.73 -25.80 7.42
N ALA A 64 -16.81 -25.83 8.75
CA ALA A 64 -18.07 -26.10 9.43
C ALA A 64 -19.09 -25.00 9.11
N PRO A 65 -20.39 -25.33 8.98
CA PRO A 65 -21.43 -24.33 8.79
C PRO A 65 -21.37 -23.24 9.87
N LYS A 66 -21.37 -21.98 9.45
CA LYS A 66 -21.40 -20.84 10.36
C LYS A 66 -22.81 -20.67 10.94
N PRO A 67 -22.97 -20.23 12.21
CA PRO A 67 -24.27 -19.89 12.76
C PRO A 67 -25.00 -18.83 11.91
N ALA A 68 -26.34 -18.85 11.90
CA ALA A 68 -27.18 -18.04 11.00
C ALA A 68 -26.94 -16.52 11.10
N ASP A 69 -26.41 -16.03 12.21
CA ASP A 69 -26.16 -14.61 12.48
C ASP A 69 -24.67 -14.24 12.47
N THR A 70 -23.78 -15.17 12.11
CA THR A 70 -22.33 -14.92 12.08
C THR A 70 -21.91 -14.46 10.69
N SER A 71 -21.55 -13.18 10.57
CA SER A 71 -20.93 -12.69 9.34
C SER A 71 -19.47 -13.19 9.24
N THR A 72 -19.06 -13.59 8.04
CA THR A 72 -17.72 -14.15 7.76
C THR A 72 -17.11 -13.43 6.57
N ARG A 73 -15.77 -13.34 6.53
CA ARG A 73 -15.03 -12.81 5.37
C ARG A 73 -13.92 -13.77 4.97
N CYS A 74 -13.39 -13.61 3.77
CA CYS A 74 -12.24 -14.37 3.33
C CYS A 74 -10.97 -13.84 3.99
N ASP A 75 -10.27 -14.68 4.74
CA ASP A 75 -8.98 -14.35 5.36
C ASP A 75 -7.88 -14.07 4.33
N PHE A 76 -7.99 -14.66 3.14
CA PHE A 76 -7.11 -14.33 2.02
C PHE A 76 -7.31 -12.91 1.48
N ALA A 77 -8.34 -12.17 1.91
CA ALA A 77 -8.44 -10.75 1.62
C ALA A 77 -7.41 -9.92 2.42
N ASN A 78 -6.96 -10.42 3.58
CA ASN A 78 -5.92 -9.78 4.38
C ASN A 78 -4.56 -9.89 3.67
N ILE A 79 -3.88 -8.75 3.50
CA ILE A 79 -2.57 -8.71 2.87
C ILE A 79 -1.52 -9.47 3.66
N TRP A 80 -1.60 -9.49 5.00
CA TRP A 80 -0.65 -10.22 5.82
C TRP A 80 -0.73 -11.73 5.57
N THR A 81 -1.94 -12.26 5.40
CA THR A 81 -2.17 -13.67 5.02
C THR A 81 -1.59 -13.97 3.65
N ARG A 82 -1.73 -13.06 2.69
CA ARG A 82 -1.11 -13.22 1.35
C ARG A 82 0.41 -13.18 1.39
N ILE A 83 1.00 -12.31 2.22
CA ILE A 83 2.47 -12.25 2.45
C ILE A 83 2.96 -13.53 3.11
N ALA A 84 2.26 -14.00 4.14
CA ALA A 84 2.55 -15.26 4.83
C ALA A 84 2.50 -16.44 3.86
N TRP A 85 1.48 -16.50 3.01
CA TRP A 85 1.35 -17.52 1.98
C TRP A 85 2.50 -17.49 0.97
N ALA A 86 2.86 -16.30 0.47
CA ALA A 86 4.01 -16.15 -0.42
C ALA A 86 5.31 -16.64 0.23
N TRP A 87 5.51 -16.35 1.52
CA TRP A 87 6.66 -16.84 2.28
C TRP A 87 6.65 -18.36 2.45
N THR A 88 5.50 -18.95 2.81
CA THR A 88 5.32 -20.42 2.91
C THR A 88 5.70 -21.12 1.61
N LEU A 89 5.20 -20.63 0.47
CA LEU A 89 5.55 -21.17 -0.85
C LEU A 89 7.05 -21.06 -1.13
N LYS A 90 7.65 -19.89 -0.84
CA LYS A 90 9.06 -19.63 -1.09
C LYS A 90 9.98 -20.51 -0.25
N LYS A 91 9.62 -20.76 1.01
CA LYS A 91 10.38 -21.62 1.93
C LYS A 91 10.06 -23.10 1.78
N ASN A 92 9.03 -23.44 1.03
CA ASN A 92 8.53 -24.81 0.91
C ASN A 92 8.32 -25.45 2.29
N GLU A 93 7.76 -24.67 3.23
CA GLU A 93 7.50 -25.09 4.61
C GLU A 93 6.65 -26.37 4.62
N GLU A 94 6.86 -27.22 5.61
CA GLU A 94 6.08 -28.46 5.72
C GLU A 94 4.63 -28.23 6.16
N GLY A 95 4.37 -27.14 6.88
CA GLY A 95 3.06 -26.78 7.42
C GLY A 95 2.57 -25.40 7.00
N ILE A 96 1.25 -25.19 7.11
CA ILE A 96 0.57 -23.92 6.77
C ILE A 96 -0.07 -23.24 7.98
N GLY A 97 0.22 -23.71 9.20
CA GLY A 97 -0.37 -23.15 10.44
C GLY A 97 -0.13 -21.65 10.62
N MET A 98 0.98 -21.12 10.06
CA MET A 98 1.26 -19.68 10.04
C MET A 98 0.13 -18.85 9.41
N LEU A 99 -0.59 -19.38 8.42
CA LEU A 99 -1.71 -18.66 7.81
C LEU A 99 -2.82 -18.35 8.83
N GLY A 100 -3.05 -19.27 9.77
CA GLY A 100 -3.96 -19.07 10.90
C GLY A 100 -3.42 -18.06 11.91
N TYR A 101 -2.16 -18.23 12.32
CA TYR A 101 -1.54 -17.38 13.35
C TYR A 101 -1.48 -15.90 12.94
N VAL A 102 -1.27 -15.61 11.66
CA VAL A 102 -1.18 -14.24 11.16
C VAL A 102 -2.48 -13.45 11.34
N ASN A 103 -3.63 -14.11 11.29
CA ASN A 103 -4.91 -13.46 11.57
C ASN A 103 -5.21 -13.28 13.05
N LEU A 104 -4.50 -14.01 13.92
CA LEU A 104 -4.64 -13.95 15.38
C LEU A 104 -3.62 -12.99 16.01
N VAL A 105 -2.87 -12.24 15.21
CA VAL A 105 -1.93 -11.24 15.72
C VAL A 105 -2.73 -10.09 16.34
N GLU A 106 -2.83 -10.12 17.66
CA GLU A 106 -3.38 -9.03 18.46
C GLU A 106 -2.26 -8.06 18.88
N ASP A 107 -2.54 -6.77 18.77
CA ASP A 107 -1.65 -5.71 19.23
C ASP A 107 -2.37 -4.83 20.24
N ARG A 108 -1.65 -4.37 21.27
CA ARG A 108 -2.23 -3.55 22.36
C ARG A 108 -2.75 -2.21 21.87
N GLU A 109 -2.16 -1.65 20.81
CA GLU A 109 -2.60 -0.40 20.19
C GLU A 109 -3.60 -0.67 19.05
N GLY A 110 -4.05 -1.92 18.87
CA GLY A 110 -5.00 -2.34 17.85
C GLY A 110 -4.38 -2.50 16.46
N LEU A 111 -5.24 -2.60 15.44
CA LEU A 111 -4.81 -2.73 14.05
C LEU A 111 -3.97 -1.54 13.59
N CYS A 112 -3.13 -1.76 12.57
CA CYS A 112 -2.42 -0.67 11.90
C CYS A 112 -3.41 0.45 11.51
N PRO A 113 -3.09 1.74 11.77
CA PRO A 113 -3.99 2.85 11.48
C PRO A 113 -4.24 3.05 9.98
N ASN A 114 -3.36 2.53 9.12
CA ASN A 114 -3.61 2.52 7.68
C ASN A 114 -4.39 1.26 7.21
N ASN A 115 -4.70 0.34 8.12
CA ASN A 115 -5.43 -0.91 7.88
C ASN A 115 -6.84 -0.93 8.52
N SER A 116 -7.23 0.10 9.28
CA SER A 116 -8.62 0.27 9.72
C SER A 116 -9.52 0.48 8.49
N THR A 117 -10.57 -0.33 8.40
CA THR A 117 -11.64 -0.22 7.39
C THR A 117 -12.80 0.66 7.87
N GLU A 118 -12.73 1.13 9.11
CA GLU A 118 -13.83 1.80 9.82
C GLU A 118 -13.72 3.33 9.81
N ASP A 119 -12.62 3.90 9.34
CA ASP A 119 -12.48 5.35 9.25
C ASP A 119 -13.23 5.87 8.02
N LEU A 120 -14.24 6.72 8.27
CA LEU A 120 -15.14 7.34 7.29
C LEU A 120 -14.44 8.10 6.14
N GLU A 121 -13.14 8.36 6.23
CA GLU A 121 -12.35 8.89 5.10
C GLU A 121 -12.25 7.88 3.93
N THR A 122 -12.52 6.61 4.22
CA THR A 122 -12.68 5.54 3.21
C THR A 122 -13.96 5.71 2.37
N GLU A 123 -14.99 6.40 2.87
CA GLU A 123 -16.25 6.64 2.14
C GLU A 123 -16.12 7.71 1.05
N ILE A 124 -15.12 8.60 1.14
CA ILE A 124 -14.92 9.71 0.20
C ILE A 124 -13.92 9.32 -0.91
N GLY A 125 -13.41 8.08 -0.88
CA GLY A 125 -12.48 7.55 -1.89
C GLY A 125 -11.15 8.31 -2.02
N ILE A 126 -10.76 9.06 -0.98
CA ILE A 126 -9.43 9.67 -0.90
C ILE A 126 -8.47 8.62 -0.34
N HIS A 127 -8.03 7.72 -1.21
CA HIS A 127 -7.18 6.56 -0.90
C HIS A 127 -5.72 6.90 -0.48
N ASN A 128 -5.46 8.11 0.01
CA ASN A 128 -4.11 8.65 0.19
C ASN A 128 -3.74 9.00 1.63
N VAL A 129 -4.61 8.79 2.60
CA VAL A 129 -4.35 9.30 3.95
C VAL A 129 -3.59 8.25 4.75
N LYS A 130 -2.29 8.47 4.88
CA LYS A 130 -1.56 7.96 6.05
C LYS A 130 -2.20 8.61 7.27
N VAL A 131 -2.87 7.82 8.10
CA VAL A 131 -3.63 8.35 9.23
C VAL A 131 -2.64 8.69 10.35
N GLU A 132 -2.62 9.96 10.75
CA GLU A 132 -1.80 10.39 11.88
C GLU A 132 -2.50 10.02 13.19
N VAL A 133 -1.82 9.21 14.01
CA VAL A 133 -2.35 8.76 15.31
C VAL A 133 -1.27 8.85 16.38
N ASN A 134 -1.70 8.98 17.64
CA ASN A 134 -0.80 8.96 18.78
C ASN A 134 -0.54 7.51 19.24
N ARG A 135 0.65 6.97 18.92
CA ARG A 135 1.05 5.59 19.24
C ARG A 135 2.55 5.48 19.49
N VAL A 136 2.99 4.33 20.01
CA VAL A 136 4.41 3.98 20.05
C VAL A 136 4.86 3.59 18.65
N TRP A 137 5.75 4.40 18.07
CA TRP A 137 6.31 4.15 16.75
C TRP A 137 7.63 3.42 16.83
N TYR A 138 7.93 2.61 15.82
CA TYR A 138 9.18 1.90 15.66
C TYR A 138 9.92 2.39 14.43
N CYS A 139 11.22 2.61 14.54
CA CYS A 139 12.10 2.99 13.45
C CYS A 139 13.14 1.89 13.19
N LEU A 140 13.75 1.93 12.01
CA LEU A 140 14.86 1.04 11.66
C LEU A 140 16.19 1.60 12.19
N ARG A 141 17.04 0.75 12.77
CA ARG A 141 18.38 1.18 13.21
C ARG A 141 19.39 1.19 12.07
N SER A 142 20.07 2.32 11.90
CA SER A 142 21.22 2.44 11.00
C SER A 142 22.48 1.87 11.62
N SER A 143 22.98 0.74 11.12
CA SER A 143 24.32 0.27 11.47
C SER A 143 25.38 0.96 10.58
N THR A 144 25.45 2.29 10.61
CA THR A 144 26.58 3.03 10.00
C THR A 144 27.44 3.62 11.09
N SER A 145 28.13 2.75 11.84
CA SER A 145 29.33 3.12 12.58
C SER A 145 30.55 2.89 11.69
N SER A 146 30.85 3.86 10.82
CA SER A 146 32.23 4.09 10.39
C SER A 146 32.33 5.54 9.94
N THR A 147 33.05 6.32 10.76
CA THR A 147 33.45 7.73 10.62
C THR A 147 32.38 8.80 10.82
N ALA A 148 31.95 8.98 12.07
CA ALA A 148 31.69 10.31 12.63
C ALA A 148 32.21 10.33 14.08
N SER A 149 33.28 11.10 14.28
CA SER A 149 33.94 11.33 15.55
C SER A 149 33.03 12.05 16.56
N SER A 150 32.89 11.47 17.75
CA SER A 150 32.71 12.12 19.05
C SER A 150 32.08 13.52 19.09
N SER A 151 30.78 13.60 18.85
CA SER A 151 29.82 14.38 19.66
C SER A 151 28.42 13.84 19.36
N SER A 152 27.81 13.15 20.34
CA SER A 152 26.56 12.36 20.20
C SER A 152 26.60 11.26 19.12
N SER A 153 27.41 10.23 19.36
CA SER A 153 27.64 9.11 18.45
C SER A 153 26.72 7.92 18.73
N ASP A 154 25.43 8.07 18.41
CA ASP A 154 24.55 6.95 18.07
C ASP A 154 24.03 7.25 16.66
N PRO A 155 24.20 6.38 15.65
CA PRO A 155 23.56 6.58 14.36
C PRO A 155 22.05 6.50 14.61
N GLY A 156 21.42 7.68 14.66
CA GLY A 156 20.01 7.81 15.00
C GLY A 156 19.14 6.87 14.17
N PRO A 157 17.98 6.46 14.70
CA PRO A 157 17.02 5.70 13.92
C PRO A 157 16.76 6.41 12.58
N LEU A 158 16.32 5.65 11.58
CA LEU A 158 15.66 6.29 10.45
C LEU A 158 14.35 6.89 10.93
N ASP A 159 14.44 8.08 11.51
CA ASP A 159 13.31 8.81 12.09
C ASP A 159 12.21 9.09 11.06
N SER A 160 12.55 9.04 9.78
CA SER A 160 11.61 9.20 8.67
C SER A 160 10.88 7.91 8.25
N PHE A 161 11.26 6.73 8.76
CA PHE A 161 10.57 5.47 8.48
C PHE A 161 9.97 4.86 9.74
N THR A 162 8.77 5.32 10.09
CA THR A 162 8.03 4.89 11.27
C THR A 162 7.08 3.74 10.97
N LEU A 163 7.02 2.77 11.87
CA LEU A 163 6.16 1.59 11.82
C LEU A 163 5.31 1.52 13.07
N CYS A 164 4.05 1.13 12.96
CA CYS A 164 3.25 0.82 14.14
C CYS A 164 3.61 -0.56 14.71
N SER A 165 3.35 -0.74 16.00
CA SER A 165 3.49 -2.01 16.74
C SER A 165 2.84 -3.20 16.00
N SER A 166 1.62 -3.02 15.51
CA SER A 166 0.88 -4.04 14.76
C SER A 166 1.65 -4.52 13.51
N CYS A 167 2.20 -3.61 12.70
CA CYS A 167 3.01 -3.98 11.53
C CYS A 167 4.28 -4.73 11.93
N VAL A 168 4.94 -4.31 13.01
CA VAL A 168 6.14 -5.00 13.54
C VAL A 168 5.79 -6.41 14.01
N ALA A 169 4.68 -6.58 14.73
CA ALA A 169 4.21 -7.88 15.21
C ALA A 169 3.92 -8.85 14.06
N HIS A 170 3.28 -8.38 12.98
CA HIS A 170 3.05 -9.19 11.79
C HIS A 170 4.36 -9.56 11.09
N LEU A 171 5.31 -8.63 10.94
CA LEU A 171 6.62 -8.93 10.36
C LEU A 171 7.38 -9.99 11.17
N PHE A 172 7.35 -9.93 12.50
CA PHE A 172 7.97 -10.96 13.34
C PHE A 172 7.25 -12.29 13.32
N THR A 173 5.92 -12.29 13.18
CA THR A 173 5.12 -13.51 13.06
C THR A 173 5.43 -14.23 11.74
N ILE A 174 5.50 -13.49 10.63
CA ILE A 174 5.74 -14.06 9.29
C ILE A 174 7.22 -14.39 9.09
N PHE A 175 8.12 -13.55 9.62
CA PHE A 175 9.57 -13.70 9.49
C PHE A 175 10.23 -13.82 10.88
N PRO A 176 10.13 -14.98 11.56
CA PRO A 176 10.69 -15.16 12.91
C PRO A 176 12.20 -14.89 12.99
N SER A 177 12.94 -15.09 11.89
CA SER A 177 14.37 -14.78 11.83
C SER A 177 14.67 -13.30 12.11
N LEU A 178 13.76 -12.38 11.74
CA LEU A 178 13.90 -10.95 12.05
C LEU A 178 13.76 -10.66 13.55
N SER A 179 12.91 -11.41 14.26
CA SER A 179 12.80 -11.31 15.72
C SER A 179 14.07 -11.81 16.42
N THR A 180 14.64 -12.92 15.96
CA THR A 180 15.90 -13.43 16.52
C THR A 180 17.09 -12.49 16.30
N LEU A 181 17.14 -11.83 15.14
CA LEU A 181 18.11 -10.77 14.86
C LEU A 181 17.94 -9.61 15.85
N SER A 182 16.69 -9.23 16.13
CA SER A 182 16.35 -8.18 17.10
C SER A 182 16.96 -8.44 18.49
N ASN A 183 16.92 -9.69 18.96
CA ASN A 183 17.45 -10.03 20.28
C ASN A 183 18.99 -10.09 20.34
N LYS A 184 19.68 -10.33 19.22
CA LYS A 184 21.14 -10.51 19.16
C LYS A 184 21.91 -9.23 18.86
N THR A 185 21.40 -8.37 17.98
CA THR A 185 22.07 -7.14 17.54
C THR A 185 21.48 -5.87 18.16
N GLY A 186 20.65 -6.02 19.20
CA GLY A 186 19.96 -4.92 19.86
C GLY A 186 18.72 -4.41 19.14
N GLY A 187 18.32 -5.03 18.02
CA GLY A 187 17.07 -4.69 17.31
C GLY A 187 17.26 -4.50 15.81
N ILE A 188 16.26 -4.84 15.00
CA ILE A 188 16.07 -4.17 13.69
C ILE A 188 15.10 -3.00 13.85
N PHE A 189 14.01 -3.22 14.57
CA PHE A 189 13.02 -2.22 14.94
C PHE A 189 13.31 -1.71 16.35
N HIS A 190 13.38 -0.40 16.51
CA HIS A 190 13.60 0.26 17.79
C HIS A 190 12.46 1.22 18.07
N PRO A 191 11.98 1.30 19.32
CA PRO A 191 10.98 2.29 19.66
C PRO A 191 11.54 3.70 19.46
N ALA A 192 10.85 4.49 18.64
CA ALA A 192 11.11 5.92 18.48
C ALA A 192 10.78 6.65 19.79
N ALA A 193 11.39 7.82 19.99
CA ALA A 193 11.13 8.68 21.17
C ALA A 193 11.21 7.92 22.52
N ASN A 194 12.13 6.94 22.62
CA ASN A 194 12.32 6.06 23.78
C ASN A 194 11.07 5.26 24.19
N GLY A 195 10.18 4.97 23.24
CA GLY A 195 8.96 4.19 23.49
C GLY A 195 7.77 5.00 23.99
N HIS A 196 7.87 6.33 24.01
CA HIS A 196 6.72 7.17 24.29
C HIS A 196 5.81 7.28 23.06
N ALA A 197 4.51 7.28 23.31
CA ALA A 197 3.53 7.57 22.28
C ALA A 197 3.71 8.99 21.75
N ARG A 198 3.65 9.15 20.42
CA ARG A 198 3.70 10.45 19.74
C ARG A 198 2.81 10.43 18.51
N PRO A 199 2.39 11.60 18.00
CA PRO A 199 1.78 11.70 16.68
C PRO A 199 2.74 11.18 15.60
N GLY A 200 2.21 10.39 14.67
CA GLY A 200 2.95 9.84 13.55
C GLY A 200 2.07 8.99 12.65
N THR A 201 2.66 8.41 11.60
CA THR A 201 1.96 7.54 10.65
C THR A 201 2.75 6.25 10.41
N CYS A 202 2.06 5.19 9.95
CA CYS A 202 2.74 3.96 9.55
C CYS A 202 3.23 4.06 8.10
N GLU A 203 4.51 3.83 7.87
CA GLU A 203 5.12 3.91 6.54
C GLU A 203 5.02 2.60 5.74
N LEU A 204 4.85 1.46 6.42
CA LEU A 204 4.84 0.16 5.76
C LEU A 204 3.53 -0.13 5.03
N PHE A 205 2.42 0.03 5.73
CA PHE A 205 1.13 -0.38 5.21
C PHE A 205 0.54 0.73 4.34
N LEU A 206 0.59 0.54 3.03
CA LEU A 206 0.05 1.48 2.05
C LEU A 206 -1.05 0.77 1.25
N ARG A 207 -2.26 1.32 1.28
CA ARG A 207 -3.41 0.81 0.52
C ARG A 207 -3.25 1.13 -0.97
N ASP A 208 -4.11 0.53 -1.78
CA ASP A 208 -4.27 0.97 -3.17
C ASP A 208 -4.53 2.47 -3.18
N PRO A 209 -3.90 3.24 -4.09
CA PRO A 209 -3.12 2.78 -5.24
C PRO A 209 -1.60 2.61 -4.98
N TYR A 210 -1.12 2.75 -3.75
CA TYR A 210 0.32 2.67 -3.40
C TYR A 210 0.78 1.28 -2.93
N ARG A 211 -0.07 0.27 -3.11
CA ARG A 211 0.20 -1.11 -2.73
C ARG A 211 1.53 -1.63 -3.28
N ASP A 212 1.93 -1.22 -4.48
CA ASP A 212 3.22 -1.59 -5.07
C ASP A 212 4.42 -1.13 -4.24
N ARG A 213 4.34 0.07 -3.64
CA ARG A 213 5.41 0.57 -2.76
C ARG A 213 5.46 -0.22 -1.45
N MET A 214 4.31 -0.55 -0.86
CA MET A 214 4.26 -1.47 0.28
C MET A 214 4.87 -2.82 -0.08
N LEU A 215 4.56 -3.39 -1.24
CA LEU A 215 5.14 -4.67 -1.66
C LEU A 215 6.66 -4.60 -1.83
N LYS A 216 7.22 -3.47 -2.30
CA LYS A 216 8.68 -3.24 -2.34
C LYS A 216 9.29 -3.20 -0.93
N TYR A 217 8.61 -2.58 0.03
CA TYR A 217 9.05 -2.60 1.43
C TYR A 217 9.02 -4.01 2.02
N ILE A 218 7.97 -4.78 1.74
CA ILE A 218 7.89 -6.18 2.16
C ILE A 218 8.98 -7.03 1.51
N GLU A 219 9.27 -6.84 0.21
CA GLU A 219 10.36 -7.54 -0.47
C GLU A 219 11.71 -7.27 0.19
N CYS A 220 11.95 -6.03 0.62
CA CYS A 220 13.12 -5.67 1.41
C CYS A 220 13.22 -6.51 2.70
N PHE A 221 12.12 -6.65 3.47
CA PHE A 221 12.10 -7.49 4.68
C PHE A 221 12.24 -8.99 4.38
N VAL A 222 11.64 -9.48 3.30
CA VAL A 222 11.81 -10.87 2.82
C VAL A 222 13.29 -11.15 2.55
N LEU A 223 13.98 -10.29 1.81
CA LEU A 223 15.40 -10.45 1.50
C LEU A 223 16.26 -10.46 2.77
N LEU A 224 15.98 -9.57 3.73
CA LEU A 224 16.70 -9.58 5.00
C LEU A 224 16.43 -10.86 5.80
N ALA A 225 15.19 -11.34 5.84
CA ALA A 225 14.83 -12.56 6.54
C ALA A 225 15.57 -13.77 5.95
N GLU A 226 15.71 -13.84 4.63
CA GLU A 226 16.50 -14.87 3.94
C GLU A 226 17.98 -14.80 4.26
N GLN A 227 18.57 -13.60 4.19
CA GLN A 227 19.98 -13.41 4.55
C GLN A 227 20.23 -13.79 6.00
N THR A 228 19.32 -13.43 6.91
CA THR A 228 19.44 -13.77 8.33
C THR A 228 19.48 -15.27 8.54
N LEU A 229 18.58 -16.02 7.87
CA LEU A 229 18.58 -17.48 7.94
C LEU A 229 19.87 -18.10 7.37
N LEU A 230 20.40 -17.56 6.27
CA LEU A 230 21.65 -18.04 5.66
C LEU A 230 22.86 -17.81 6.56
N PHE A 231 22.97 -16.67 7.22
CA PHE A 231 24.06 -16.41 8.17
C PHE A 231 23.94 -17.29 9.41
N GLN A 232 22.71 -17.47 9.93
CA GLN A 232 22.46 -18.30 11.11
C GLN A 232 22.77 -19.78 10.87
N SER A 233 22.59 -20.29 9.65
CA SER A 233 22.97 -21.67 9.32
C SER A 233 24.49 -21.88 9.23
N GLN A 234 25.26 -20.82 8.95
CA GLN A 234 26.71 -20.85 8.90
C GLN A 234 27.35 -20.65 10.28
N ASP A 235 27.00 -19.57 10.98
CA ASP A 235 27.37 -19.34 12.38
C ASP A 235 26.21 -18.65 13.10
N PRO A 236 25.58 -19.30 14.10
CA PRO A 236 24.47 -18.75 14.87
C PRO A 236 24.77 -17.41 15.57
N ARG A 237 26.04 -17.03 15.74
CA ARG A 237 26.46 -15.77 16.36
C ARG A 237 26.64 -14.64 15.36
N THR A 238 26.69 -14.95 14.06
CA THR A 238 26.82 -13.95 13.01
C THR A 238 25.46 -13.38 12.62
N SER A 239 25.46 -12.12 12.18
CA SER A 239 24.26 -11.41 11.72
C SER A 239 24.54 -10.77 10.37
N PRO A 240 23.57 -10.77 9.44
CA PRO A 240 23.77 -10.18 8.13
C PRO A 240 23.94 -8.65 8.23
N PRO A 241 24.64 -8.03 7.26
CA PRO A 241 24.71 -6.58 7.19
C PRO A 241 23.32 -6.01 6.86
N ILE A 242 22.78 -5.16 7.75
CA ILE A 242 21.46 -4.54 7.57
C ILE A 242 21.55 -3.28 6.69
N ALA A 243 22.73 -2.67 6.54
CA ALA A 243 22.91 -1.43 5.77
C ALA A 243 22.32 -1.44 4.33
N PRO A 244 22.45 -2.51 3.52
CA PRO A 244 21.83 -2.56 2.19
C PRO A 244 20.31 -2.47 2.21
N LEU A 245 19.66 -3.07 3.24
CA LEU A 245 18.22 -2.94 3.46
C LEU A 245 17.84 -1.49 3.70
N LEU A 246 18.55 -0.84 4.62
CA LEU A 246 18.26 0.53 5.02
C LEU A 246 18.42 1.51 3.88
N LEU A 247 19.48 1.36 3.08
CA LEU A 247 19.68 2.15 1.86
C LEU A 247 18.53 1.93 0.87
N SER A 248 18.03 0.70 0.74
CA SER A 248 16.92 0.37 -0.15
C SER A 248 15.61 0.99 0.32
N LEU A 249 15.32 0.95 1.63
CA LEU A 249 14.13 1.59 2.21
C LEU A 249 14.24 3.12 2.17
N GLN A 250 15.37 3.69 2.61
CA GLN A 250 15.67 5.14 2.56
C GLN A 250 15.42 5.76 1.19
N ARG A 251 15.85 5.07 0.12
CA ARG A 251 15.67 5.54 -1.25
C ARG A 251 14.21 5.78 -1.57
N HIS A 252 13.30 4.96 -1.06
CA HIS A 252 11.87 5.04 -1.35
C HIS A 252 11.13 5.95 -0.36
N THR A 253 11.57 6.02 0.89
CA THR A 253 10.93 6.85 1.94
C THR A 253 11.23 8.32 1.78
N ALA A 254 12.42 8.67 1.27
CA ALA A 254 12.80 10.04 0.94
C ALA A 254 12.05 10.62 -0.27
N ILE A 255 11.27 9.81 -0.97
CA ILE A 255 10.50 10.23 -2.16
C ILE A 255 9.03 10.33 -1.76
N PRO A 256 8.38 11.49 -1.93
CA PRO A 256 6.93 11.61 -1.74
C PRO A 256 6.17 10.58 -2.56
N LEU A 257 5.01 10.14 -2.05
CA LEU A 257 4.08 9.33 -2.82
C LEU A 257 3.61 10.12 -4.06
N CYS A 258 3.43 9.42 -5.18
CA CYS A 258 2.89 10.01 -6.38
C CYS A 258 1.55 10.70 -6.10
N PRO A 259 1.36 11.99 -6.44
CA PRO A 259 0.09 12.68 -6.23
C PRO A 259 -1.03 12.21 -7.17
N ARG A 260 -0.71 11.37 -8.16
CA ARG A 260 -1.65 10.85 -9.18
C ARG A 260 -2.43 12.00 -9.84
N SER A 261 -3.76 11.99 -9.76
CA SER A 261 -4.66 13.01 -10.30
C SER A 261 -4.83 14.25 -9.41
N GLN A 262 -4.35 14.21 -8.17
CA GLN A 262 -4.39 15.33 -7.23
C GLN A 262 -3.35 16.38 -7.63
N THR A 263 -3.74 17.66 -7.55
CA THR A 263 -2.80 18.76 -7.75
C THR A 263 -2.06 19.04 -6.44
N VAL A 264 -0.73 19.02 -6.47
CA VAL A 264 0.13 19.38 -5.31
C VAL A 264 1.05 20.56 -5.65
N THR A 265 1.26 21.46 -4.70
CA THR A 265 2.06 22.69 -4.88
C THR A 265 3.41 22.65 -4.16
N ASN A 266 3.54 21.85 -3.10
CA ASN A 266 4.73 21.77 -2.25
C ASN A 266 5.68 20.63 -2.63
N GLN A 267 5.63 20.16 -3.88
CA GLN A 267 6.50 19.09 -4.37
C GLN A 267 7.09 19.48 -5.73
N PRO A 268 8.35 19.11 -6.01
CA PRO A 268 8.95 19.36 -7.32
C PRO A 268 8.55 18.25 -8.31
N CYS A 269 8.53 18.58 -9.59
CA CYS A 269 8.15 17.65 -10.67
C CYS A 269 9.07 17.78 -11.88
N TYR A 270 9.14 16.74 -12.69
CA TYR A 270 9.79 16.74 -13.99
C TYR A 270 8.79 17.20 -15.05
N THR A 271 9.24 17.97 -16.04
CA THR A 271 8.37 18.60 -17.04
C THR A 271 8.90 18.39 -18.45
N LEU A 272 8.00 18.44 -19.43
CA LEU A 272 8.33 18.44 -20.86
C LEU A 272 8.15 19.86 -21.45
N SER A 273 8.50 20.87 -20.66
CA SER A 273 8.36 22.28 -21.04
C SER A 273 9.50 22.69 -21.99
N PRO A 274 9.25 23.48 -23.06
CA PRO A 274 8.00 24.18 -23.37
C PRO A 274 7.01 23.40 -24.26
N HIS A 275 7.36 22.21 -24.75
CA HIS A 275 6.57 21.49 -25.76
C HIS A 275 5.21 21.00 -25.23
N VAL A 276 5.18 20.43 -24.03
CA VAL A 276 3.94 20.00 -23.37
C VAL A 276 3.91 20.51 -21.92
N PRO A 277 3.58 21.80 -21.69
CA PRO A 277 3.71 22.44 -20.38
C PRO A 277 2.81 21.86 -19.29
N LYS A 278 1.77 21.11 -19.64
CA LYS A 278 0.88 20.42 -18.68
C LYS A 278 1.30 18.97 -18.41
N TRP A 279 2.27 18.44 -19.14
CA TRP A 279 2.83 17.13 -18.87
C TRP A 279 3.85 17.24 -17.74
N THR A 280 3.54 16.59 -16.62
CA THR A 280 4.34 16.64 -15.39
C THR A 280 4.46 15.27 -14.75
N VAL A 281 5.62 14.97 -14.18
CA VAL A 281 5.90 13.66 -13.56
C VAL A 281 6.47 13.87 -12.16
N CYS A 282 5.93 13.14 -11.18
CA CYS A 282 6.44 13.17 -9.82
C CYS A 282 7.79 12.47 -9.70
N ARG A 283 8.52 12.74 -8.62
CA ARG A 283 9.83 12.11 -8.37
C ARG A 283 9.77 10.58 -8.30
N GLU A 284 8.70 10.01 -7.75
CA GLU A 284 8.49 8.56 -7.69
C GLU A 284 8.45 7.93 -9.09
N HIS A 285 7.57 8.41 -9.96
CA HIS A 285 7.42 7.85 -11.30
C HIS A 285 8.58 8.21 -12.23
N HIS A 286 9.26 9.32 -12.00
CA HIS A 286 10.53 9.58 -12.69
C HIS A 286 11.54 8.47 -12.38
N ILE A 287 11.73 8.12 -11.10
CA ILE A 287 12.71 7.10 -10.69
C ILE A 287 12.28 5.69 -11.09
N THR A 288 10.99 5.37 -10.96
CA THR A 288 10.50 4.01 -11.14
C THR A 288 10.10 3.67 -12.57
N LEU A 289 9.73 4.66 -13.40
CA LEU A 289 9.27 4.45 -14.77
C LEU A 289 10.16 5.11 -15.83
N LEU A 290 10.63 6.35 -15.61
CA LEU A 290 11.41 7.08 -16.63
C LEU A 290 12.91 6.73 -16.59
N ASN A 291 13.54 6.69 -15.41
CA ASN A 291 14.96 6.36 -15.27
C ASN A 291 15.36 5.06 -15.98
N PRO A 292 14.59 3.96 -15.90
CA PRO A 292 14.90 2.75 -16.66
C PRO A 292 14.99 3.00 -18.17
N LEU A 293 14.15 3.89 -18.73
CA LEU A 293 14.16 4.23 -20.16
C LEU A 293 15.40 5.04 -20.55
N PHE A 294 15.88 5.94 -19.69
CA PHE A 294 17.12 6.68 -19.92
C PHE A 294 18.35 5.76 -19.99
N THR A 295 18.34 4.65 -19.24
CA THR A 295 19.46 3.71 -19.20
C THR A 295 19.47 2.67 -20.33
N GLN A 296 18.47 2.70 -21.21
CA GLN A 296 18.42 1.78 -22.35
C GLN A 296 19.52 2.10 -23.37
N PRO A 297 19.99 1.12 -24.17
CA PRO A 297 21.00 1.36 -25.21
C PRO A 297 20.55 2.41 -26.26
N SER A 298 19.25 2.50 -26.52
CA SER A 298 18.64 3.45 -27.45
C SER A 298 17.46 4.17 -26.78
N PRO A 299 17.72 5.17 -25.93
CA PRO A 299 16.66 5.88 -25.22
C PRO A 299 15.79 6.68 -26.22
N PRO A 300 14.45 6.74 -26.03
CA PRO A 300 13.59 7.57 -26.87
C PRO A 300 14.03 9.04 -26.86
N LEU A 301 14.06 9.68 -28.04
CA LEU A 301 14.47 11.09 -28.16
C LEU A 301 13.60 12.05 -27.33
N VAL A 302 12.34 11.69 -27.08
CA VAL A 302 11.45 12.47 -26.21
C VAL A 302 12.04 12.65 -24.80
N LEU A 303 12.80 11.68 -24.30
CA LEU A 303 13.40 11.76 -22.97
C LEU A 303 14.40 12.91 -22.83
N SER A 304 15.10 13.28 -23.90
CA SER A 304 16.06 14.39 -23.86
C SER A 304 15.37 15.77 -23.78
N GLN A 305 14.05 15.81 -23.89
CA GLN A 305 13.25 17.03 -23.74
C GLN A 305 12.61 17.15 -22.34
N ILE A 306 12.77 16.13 -21.51
CA ILE A 306 12.34 16.18 -20.11
C ILE A 306 13.40 16.96 -19.32
N SER A 307 12.96 17.83 -18.42
CA SER A 307 13.85 18.60 -17.54
C SER A 307 14.81 17.68 -16.77
N ASP A 308 16.12 17.94 -16.82
CA ASP A 308 17.12 17.12 -16.10
C ASP A 308 16.96 17.15 -14.57
N GLN A 309 16.48 18.28 -14.04
CA GLN A 309 16.24 18.48 -12.62
C GLN A 309 14.76 18.76 -12.38
N PRO A 310 14.20 18.31 -11.23
CA PRO A 310 12.81 18.55 -10.93
C PRO A 310 12.59 20.02 -10.55
N VAL A 311 11.52 20.62 -11.04
CA VAL A 311 11.18 22.03 -10.89
C VAL A 311 9.98 22.22 -9.97
N MET A 312 10.01 23.31 -9.20
CA MET A 312 8.86 23.76 -8.40
C MET A 312 7.90 24.57 -9.28
N ARG A 313 6.62 24.18 -9.30
CA ARG A 313 5.58 24.88 -10.07
C ARG A 313 4.68 25.70 -9.17
N LYS A 314 4.44 26.95 -9.54
CA LYS A 314 3.57 27.87 -8.78
C LYS A 314 2.11 27.41 -8.79
N GLU A 315 1.66 26.92 -9.94
CA GLU A 315 0.31 26.39 -10.16
C GLU A 315 0.12 24.95 -9.66
N GLY A 316 1.17 24.35 -9.08
CA GLY A 316 1.21 22.94 -8.71
C GLY A 316 1.24 21.99 -9.91
N PHE A 317 1.16 20.70 -9.63
CA PHE A 317 1.15 19.66 -10.66
C PHE A 317 0.40 18.40 -10.21
N SER A 318 -0.05 17.62 -11.18
CA SER A 318 -0.50 16.22 -11.02
C SER A 318 0.44 15.32 -11.83
N CYS A 319 0.56 14.04 -11.48
CA CYS A 319 1.39 13.14 -12.27
C CYS A 319 0.65 12.76 -13.57
N GLN A 320 1.35 12.72 -14.70
CA GLN A 320 0.76 12.41 -16.00
C GLN A 320 1.19 11.05 -16.55
N ILE A 321 1.74 10.19 -15.70
CA ILE A 321 2.14 8.81 -16.04
C ILE A 321 1.76 7.80 -14.94
N TYR A 322 0.83 8.14 -14.05
CA TYR A 322 0.50 7.29 -12.90
C TYR A 322 -0.42 6.10 -13.23
N SER A 323 -1.06 6.13 -14.40
CA SER A 323 -2.03 5.13 -14.84
C SER A 323 -1.51 4.42 -16.09
N GLU A 324 -2.04 3.24 -16.40
CA GLU A 324 -1.63 2.49 -17.60
C GLU A 324 -2.00 3.25 -18.88
N ARG A 325 -3.21 3.82 -18.94
CA ARG A 325 -3.67 4.62 -20.07
C ARG A 325 -2.76 5.82 -20.35
N LEU A 326 -2.39 6.55 -19.30
CA LEU A 326 -1.50 7.72 -19.41
C LEU A 326 -0.08 7.34 -19.84
N ARG A 327 0.43 6.21 -19.34
CA ARG A 327 1.70 5.65 -19.81
C ARG A 327 1.63 5.29 -21.29
N GLY A 328 0.54 4.69 -21.74
CA GLY A 328 0.32 4.39 -23.15
C GLY A 328 0.37 5.62 -24.06
N TRP A 329 -0.18 6.77 -23.63
CA TRP A 329 -0.05 8.02 -24.39
C TRP A 329 1.39 8.51 -24.50
N PHE A 330 2.16 8.39 -23.41
CA PHE A 330 3.57 8.77 -23.41
C PHE A 330 4.41 7.81 -24.26
N GLU A 331 4.16 6.50 -24.17
CA GLU A 331 4.80 5.48 -25.01
C GLU A 331 4.54 5.75 -26.50
N GLU A 332 3.29 6.02 -26.89
CA GLU A 332 2.92 6.37 -28.27
C GLU A 332 3.68 7.61 -28.75
N ALA A 333 3.86 8.61 -27.88
CA ALA A 333 4.63 9.81 -28.20
C ALA A 333 6.14 9.51 -28.31
N CYS A 334 6.68 8.61 -27.48
CA CYS A 334 8.07 8.14 -27.59
C CYS A 334 8.32 7.42 -28.92
N GLU A 335 7.37 6.62 -29.39
CA GLU A 335 7.45 5.86 -30.64
C GLU A 335 7.27 6.75 -31.87
N SER A 336 6.23 7.59 -31.88
CA SER A 336 5.86 8.43 -33.03
C SER A 336 6.62 9.76 -33.10
N ARG A 337 7.23 10.19 -32.00
CA ARG A 337 7.81 11.53 -31.79
C ARG A 337 6.80 12.68 -31.90
N ASP A 338 5.51 12.36 -31.76
CA ASP A 338 4.41 13.32 -31.83
C ASP A 338 4.05 13.86 -30.43
N LEU A 339 4.76 14.91 -30.03
CA LEU A 339 4.49 15.61 -28.76
C LEU A 339 3.27 16.53 -28.82
N GLU A 340 2.85 16.92 -30.02
CA GLU A 340 1.67 17.76 -30.21
C GLU A 340 0.42 16.97 -29.83
N LYS A 341 0.28 15.75 -30.36
CA LYS A 341 -0.81 14.83 -30.01
C LYS A 341 -0.81 14.47 -28.53
N LEU A 342 0.36 14.26 -27.92
CA LEU A 342 0.46 14.08 -26.46
C LEU A 342 -0.08 15.31 -25.73
N GLY A 343 0.32 16.51 -26.15
CA GLY A 343 -0.13 17.75 -25.56
C GLY A 343 -1.63 17.98 -25.66
N GLU A 344 -2.24 17.67 -26.81
CA GLU A 344 -3.69 17.74 -26.99
C GLU A 344 -4.44 16.80 -26.04
N ARG A 345 -4.00 15.53 -25.93
CA ARG A 345 -4.61 14.55 -25.02
C ARG A 345 -4.51 14.98 -23.55
N ILE A 346 -3.34 15.45 -23.13
CA ILE A 346 -3.13 15.94 -21.75
C ILE A 346 -3.99 17.18 -21.47
N LYS A 347 -4.07 18.13 -22.42
CA LYS A 347 -4.91 19.32 -22.28
C LYS A 347 -6.40 18.99 -22.21
N GLY A 348 -6.87 18.06 -23.04
CA GLY A 348 -8.24 17.55 -23.00
C GLY A 348 -8.54 16.92 -21.64
N ARG A 349 -7.68 16.01 -21.17
CA ARG A 349 -7.80 15.38 -19.85
C ARG A 349 -7.83 16.39 -18.72
N GLU A 350 -6.97 17.40 -18.71
CA GLU A 350 -6.95 18.40 -17.64
C GLU A 350 -8.22 19.26 -17.59
N THR A 351 -8.91 19.42 -18.72
CA THR A 351 -10.23 20.07 -18.77
C THR A 351 -11.28 19.20 -18.08
N GLU A 352 -11.35 17.92 -18.45
CA GLU A 352 -12.27 16.94 -17.85
C GLU A 352 -11.98 16.72 -16.37
N ARG A 353 -10.70 16.63 -15.99
CA ARG A 353 -10.24 16.51 -14.60
C ARG A 353 -10.76 17.64 -13.72
N ARG A 354 -10.76 18.87 -14.24
CA ARG A 354 -11.27 20.04 -13.51
C ARG A 354 -12.78 19.95 -13.29
N GLY A 355 -13.52 19.52 -14.31
CA GLY A 355 -14.96 19.27 -14.19
C GLY A 355 -15.28 18.18 -13.17
N PHE A 356 -14.54 17.08 -13.22
CA PHE A 356 -14.62 15.96 -12.28
C PHE A 356 -14.39 16.41 -10.83
N TRP A 357 -13.27 17.08 -10.54
CA TRP A 357 -12.97 17.52 -9.16
C TRP A 357 -13.96 18.54 -8.63
N LYS A 358 -14.48 19.44 -9.48
CA LYS A 358 -15.54 20.36 -9.09
C LYS A 358 -16.83 19.60 -8.69
N ARG A 359 -17.14 18.50 -9.37
CA ARG A 359 -18.28 17.64 -9.01
C ARG A 359 -18.04 16.91 -7.69
N ILE A 360 -16.84 16.36 -7.49
CA ILE A 360 -16.46 15.70 -6.23
C ILE A 360 -16.52 16.67 -5.05
N GLU A 361 -16.00 17.90 -5.22
CA GLU A 361 -16.06 18.95 -4.21
C GLU A 361 -17.50 19.27 -3.81
N GLY A 362 -18.39 19.49 -4.77
CA GLY A 362 -19.81 19.76 -4.49
C GLY A 362 -20.54 18.59 -3.81
N LEU A 363 -20.20 17.34 -4.15
CA LEU A 363 -20.73 16.16 -3.45
C LEU A 363 -20.17 16.03 -2.03
N GLY A 364 -18.89 16.38 -1.83
CA GLY A 364 -18.26 16.40 -0.52
C GLY A 364 -18.89 17.43 0.42
N GLU A 365 -19.15 18.65 -0.07
CA GLU A 365 -19.88 19.68 0.69
C GLU A 365 -21.28 19.21 1.08
N ARG A 366 -22.01 18.56 0.15
CA ARG A 366 -23.34 17.99 0.42
C ARG A 366 -23.26 16.90 1.50
N LEU A 367 -22.31 15.98 1.36
CA LEU A 367 -22.10 14.88 2.31
C LEU A 367 -21.81 15.41 3.72
N GLN A 368 -20.98 16.44 3.83
CA GLN A 368 -20.65 17.05 5.12
C GLN A 368 -21.90 17.66 5.79
N GLY A 369 -22.72 18.40 5.03
CA GLY A 369 -23.97 18.94 5.54
C GLY A 369 -24.96 17.86 5.98
N GLU A 370 -25.06 16.76 5.23
CA GLU A 370 -25.91 15.61 5.59
C GLU A 370 -25.41 14.87 6.84
N LYS A 371 -24.08 14.76 7.05
CA LYS A 371 -23.49 14.18 8.26
C LYS A 371 -23.78 15.02 9.50
N GLU A 372 -23.57 16.33 9.42
CA GLU A 372 -23.89 17.26 10.52
C GLU A 372 -25.39 17.25 10.85
N GLU A 373 -26.24 17.06 9.85
CA GLU A 373 -27.67 16.89 10.05
C GLU A 373 -28.03 15.58 10.76
N ALA A 374 -27.47 14.47 10.31
CA ALA A 374 -27.67 13.16 10.93
C ALA A 374 -27.22 13.17 12.41
N GLU A 375 -26.03 13.70 12.70
CA GLU A 375 -25.52 13.82 14.07
C GLU A 375 -26.45 14.63 14.98
N ARG A 376 -26.99 15.74 14.46
CA ARG A 376 -27.96 16.56 15.20
C ARG A 376 -29.24 15.78 15.52
N LEU A 377 -29.80 15.09 14.53
CA LEU A 377 -31.06 14.34 14.67
C LEU A 377 -30.92 13.16 15.63
N TYR A 378 -29.78 12.47 15.62
CA TYR A 378 -29.44 11.44 16.62
C TYR A 378 -29.46 11.98 18.06
N GLY A 379 -29.09 13.25 18.25
CA GLY A 379 -29.10 13.92 19.55
C GLY A 379 -30.46 14.44 20.01
N THR A 380 -31.40 14.70 19.10
CA THR A 380 -32.63 15.47 19.41
C THR A 380 -33.96 14.81 19.06
N GLU A 381 -34.04 13.94 18.04
CA GLU A 381 -35.33 13.55 17.40
C GLU A 381 -35.49 12.04 17.13
N GLY A 382 -35.12 11.17 18.07
CA GLY A 382 -35.45 9.74 18.02
C GLY A 382 -34.95 8.96 16.78
N LEU A 383 -35.25 7.66 16.72
CA LEU A 383 -34.62 6.73 15.77
C LEU A 383 -35.06 6.93 14.30
N ALA A 384 -36.30 7.33 14.03
CA ALA A 384 -36.85 7.37 12.67
C ALA A 384 -36.29 8.52 11.81
N GLY A 385 -36.13 9.72 12.37
CA GLY A 385 -35.53 10.85 11.65
C GLY A 385 -34.04 10.64 11.40
N ALA A 386 -33.36 9.95 12.31
CA ALA A 386 -31.96 9.57 12.17
C ALA A 386 -31.75 8.53 11.05
N GLU A 387 -32.64 7.55 10.89
CA GLU A 387 -32.57 6.57 9.80
C GLU A 387 -32.68 7.22 8.41
N GLU A 388 -33.58 8.18 8.23
CA GLU A 388 -33.73 8.89 6.95
C GLU A 388 -32.47 9.72 6.61
N ALA A 389 -31.91 10.41 7.61
CA ALA A 389 -30.67 11.17 7.43
C ALA A 389 -29.48 10.27 7.06
N VAL A 390 -29.34 9.11 7.74
CA VAL A 390 -28.32 8.11 7.40
C VAL A 390 -28.51 7.56 5.98
N SER A 391 -29.76 7.38 5.54
CA SER A 391 -30.05 6.95 4.16
C SER A 391 -29.59 7.98 3.13
N ARG A 392 -29.73 9.29 3.40
CA ARG A 392 -29.21 10.36 2.52
C ARG A 392 -27.69 10.35 2.44
N VAL A 393 -27.02 10.27 3.59
CA VAL A 393 -25.56 10.13 3.67
C VAL A 393 -25.07 8.97 2.80
N ARG A 394 -25.68 7.79 2.95
CA ARG A 394 -25.35 6.61 2.14
C ARG A 394 -25.59 6.83 0.64
N GLY A 395 -26.67 7.53 0.27
CA GLY A 395 -26.96 7.89 -1.13
C GLY A 395 -25.87 8.78 -1.73
N THR A 396 -25.46 9.83 -1.02
CA THR A 396 -24.39 10.72 -1.46
C THR A 396 -23.04 10.01 -1.56
N VAL A 397 -22.72 9.11 -0.63
CA VAL A 397 -21.53 8.24 -0.72
C VAL A 397 -21.58 7.40 -2.01
N GLY A 398 -22.71 6.75 -2.30
CA GLY A 398 -22.87 5.97 -3.53
C GLY A 398 -22.69 6.79 -4.81
N GLU A 399 -23.19 8.03 -4.86
CA GLU A 399 -22.95 8.94 -5.98
C GLU A 399 -21.46 9.31 -6.14
N ILE A 400 -20.76 9.58 -5.03
CA ILE A 400 -19.32 9.85 -5.05
C ILE A 400 -18.57 8.64 -5.60
N GLU A 401 -18.88 7.43 -5.13
CA GLU A 401 -18.28 6.19 -5.59
C GLU A 401 -18.49 5.97 -7.10
N GLU A 402 -19.68 6.25 -7.61
CA GLU A 402 -19.99 6.15 -9.04
C GLU A 402 -19.17 7.15 -9.87
N VAL A 403 -19.06 8.39 -9.41
CA VAL A 403 -18.26 9.43 -10.09
C VAL A 403 -16.78 9.05 -10.11
N LEU A 404 -16.25 8.58 -8.98
CA LEU A 404 -14.87 8.10 -8.86
C LEU A 404 -14.62 6.89 -9.78
N ARG A 405 -15.57 5.96 -9.87
CA ARG A 405 -15.51 4.79 -10.76
C ARG A 405 -15.49 5.22 -12.23
N GLY A 406 -16.38 6.12 -12.64
CA GLY A 406 -16.41 6.64 -14.00
C GLY A 406 -15.12 7.35 -14.39
N TRP A 407 -14.48 8.08 -13.46
CA TRP A 407 -13.16 8.67 -13.69
C TRP A 407 -12.07 7.62 -13.90
N ARG A 408 -12.04 6.57 -13.06
CA ARG A 408 -11.08 5.47 -13.22
C ARG A 408 -11.26 4.78 -14.57
N GLU A 409 -12.48 4.38 -14.93
CA GLU A 409 -12.75 3.67 -16.18
C GLU A 409 -12.47 4.54 -17.43
N GLY A 410 -12.72 5.84 -17.35
CA GLY A 410 -12.52 6.76 -18.47
C GLY A 410 -11.08 7.24 -18.66
N TRP A 411 -10.33 7.41 -17.57
CA TRP A 411 -9.10 8.22 -17.57
C TRP A 411 -7.90 7.62 -16.82
N GLU A 412 -8.05 6.53 -16.08
CA GLU A 412 -6.95 5.81 -15.42
C GLU A 412 -6.67 4.47 -16.13
#